data_AF-A0A7V9VAM3-F1
#
_entry.id   AF-A0A7V9VAM3-F1
#
_cell.length_a   1.000
_cell.length_b   1.000
_cell.length_c   1.000
_cell.angle_alpha   90.00
_cell.angle_beta   90.00
_cell.angle_gamma   90.00
#
_symmetry.space_group_name_H-M   'P 1'
#
loop_
_entity.id
_entity.type
_entity.pdbx_description
1 polymer ?
#
loop_
_entity_poly.entity_id
_entity_poly.type
_entity_poly.pdbx_seq_one_letter_code
_entity_poly.pdbx_strand_id
1 'polypeptide(L)'
;MTRLVDALRVLGVEGTVGLSGRSVTIEGERCRVQVIEASWGAGYYSWCDDLAGRAVEHFRDPTEAILAGLRRARRQNLEAERTPDR
;
A
#
# COMPACT_ATOMS: atom_id res chain seq x y z
N MET A 1 -19.06 -6.85 -4.77
CA MET A 1 -17.69 -6.38 -5.06
C MET A 1 -17.13 -5.75 -3.79
N THR A 2 -15.83 -5.87 -3.52
CA THR A 2 -15.22 -5.31 -2.31
C THR A 2 -14.74 -3.88 -2.55
N ARG A 3 -14.70 -3.08 -1.49
CA ARG A 3 -14.33 -1.65 -1.57
C ARG A 3 -12.92 -1.41 -2.12
N LEU A 4 -12.01 -2.36 -1.97
CA LEU A 4 -10.66 -2.30 -2.55
C LEU A 4 -10.65 -2.51 -4.06
N VAL A 5 -11.50 -3.40 -4.60
CA VAL A 5 -11.62 -3.62 -6.05
C VAL A 5 -12.17 -2.37 -6.73
N ASP A 6 -13.17 -1.74 -6.12
CA ASP A 6 -13.73 -0.49 -6.62
C ASP A 6 -12.69 0.64 -6.59
N ALA A 7 -11.92 0.75 -5.49
CA ALA A 7 -10.86 1.75 -5.38
C ALA A 7 -9.77 1.59 -6.45
N LEU A 8 -9.33 0.36 -6.77
CA LEU A 8 -8.39 0.10 -7.86
C LEU A 8 -8.93 0.59 -9.21
N ARG A 9 -10.20 0.30 -9.51
CA ARG A 9 -10.85 0.72 -10.75
C ARG A 9 -10.99 2.23 -10.85
N VAL A 10 -11.43 2.89 -9.78
CA VAL A 10 -11.58 4.35 -9.72
C VAL A 10 -10.23 5.05 -9.91
N LEU A 11 -9.17 4.49 -9.34
CA LEU A 11 -7.82 5.03 -9.47
C LEU A 11 -7.14 4.66 -10.80
N GLY A 12 -7.70 3.73 -11.58
CA GLY A 12 -7.06 3.23 -12.79
C GLY A 12 -5.73 2.52 -12.51
N VAL A 13 -5.61 1.87 -11.34
CA VAL A 13 -4.38 1.20 -10.90
C VAL A 13 -4.54 -0.30 -11.06
N GLU A 14 -3.54 -0.93 -11.69
CA GLU A 14 -3.46 -2.38 -11.78
C GLU A 14 -2.98 -2.99 -10.45
N GLY A 15 -3.60 -4.08 -10.04
CA GLY A 15 -3.22 -4.78 -8.82
C GLY A 15 -3.84 -6.17 -8.75
N THR A 16 -3.17 -7.09 -8.04
CA THR A 16 -3.65 -8.43 -7.79
C THR A 16 -4.54 -8.41 -6.56
N VAL A 17 -5.79 -8.85 -6.72
CA VAL A 17 -6.77 -8.94 -5.64
C VAL A 17 -6.70 -10.33 -5.01
N GLY A 18 -6.60 -10.39 -3.69
CA GLY A 18 -6.65 -11.67 -2.96
C GLY A 18 -8.00 -12.37 -3.09
N LEU A 19 -8.04 -13.69 -2.84
CA LEU A 19 -9.23 -14.54 -3.06
C LEU A 19 -10.50 -14.02 -2.35
N SER A 20 -10.36 -13.41 -1.17
CA SER A 20 -11.48 -12.85 -0.41
C SER A 20 -11.89 -11.45 -0.87
N GLY A 21 -11.14 -10.81 -1.77
CA GLY A 21 -11.30 -9.41 -2.14
C GLY A 21 -10.89 -8.40 -1.08
N ARG A 22 -10.39 -8.86 0.08
CA ARG A 22 -10.05 -8.01 1.24
C ARG A 22 -8.59 -7.59 1.28
N SER A 23 -7.80 -8.04 0.32
CA SER A 23 -6.41 -7.61 0.16
C SER A 23 -6.15 -7.31 -1.30
N VAL A 24 -5.28 -6.34 -1.53
CA VAL A 24 -4.75 -6.03 -2.86
C VAL A 24 -3.24 -5.84 -2.77
N THR A 25 -2.57 -6.33 -3.79
CA THR A 25 -1.13 -6.22 -3.99
C THR A 25 -0.89 -5.42 -5.25
N ILE A 26 -0.10 -4.36 -5.16
CA ILE A 26 0.19 -3.45 -6.27
C ILE A 26 1.70 -3.38 -6.44
N GLU A 27 2.18 -3.55 -7.67
CA GLU A 27 3.59 -3.37 -7.98
C GLU A 27 3.90 -1.87 -8.03
N GLY A 28 4.62 -1.38 -7.02
CA GLY A 28 5.14 -0.02 -6.98
C GLY A 28 6.54 0.05 -7.57
N GLU A 29 7.00 1.26 -7.88
CA GLU A 29 8.30 1.48 -8.56
C GLU A 29 9.50 0.89 -7.82
N ARG A 30 9.47 0.85 -6.47
CA ARG A 30 10.59 0.33 -5.66
C ARG A 30 10.23 -0.82 -4.72
N CYS A 31 8.94 -1.03 -4.49
CA CYS A 31 8.47 -2.10 -3.62
C CYS A 31 7.05 -2.49 -3.98
N ARG A 32 6.70 -3.70 -3.56
CA ARG A 32 5.34 -4.18 -3.59
C ARG A 32 4.52 -3.50 -2.49
N VAL A 33 3.46 -2.82 -2.88
CA VAL A 33 2.49 -2.23 -1.96
C VAL A 33 1.43 -3.26 -1.61
N GLN A 34 1.19 -3.44 -0.33
CA GLN A 34 0.12 -4.27 0.18
C GLN A 34 -0.93 -3.40 0.87
N VAL A 35 -2.20 -3.65 0.56
CA VAL A 35 -3.33 -3.04 1.25
C VAL A 35 -4.29 -4.12 1.68
N ILE A 36 -4.65 -4.15 2.97
CA ILE A 36 -5.56 -5.13 3.55
C ILE A 36 -6.68 -4.42 4.31
N GLU A 37 -7.91 -4.83 4.08
CA GLU A 37 -9.07 -4.42 4.87
C GLU A 37 -9.04 -5.09 6.25
N ALA A 38 -9.20 -4.30 7.31
CA ALA A 38 -9.15 -4.79 8.68
C ALA A 38 -10.17 -5.91 8.94
N SER A 39 -9.73 -7.00 9.59
CA SER A 39 -10.58 -8.15 9.94
C SER A 39 -11.66 -7.79 10.97
N TRP A 40 -11.32 -6.92 11.91
CA TRP A 40 -12.16 -6.49 13.03
C TRP A 40 -12.03 -4.96 13.14
N GLY A 41 -13.06 -4.23 12.72
CA GLY A 41 -13.05 -2.76 12.67
C GLY A 41 -13.24 -2.21 11.25
N ALA A 42 -13.38 -0.89 11.15
CA ALA A 42 -13.46 -0.18 9.87
C ALA A 42 -12.08 0.30 9.44
N GLY A 43 -11.74 0.09 8.17
CA GLY A 43 -10.56 0.69 7.54
C GLY A 43 -9.59 -0.31 6.92
N TYR A 44 -8.43 0.19 6.56
CA TYR A 44 -7.46 -0.44 5.68
C TYR A 44 -6.05 -0.20 6.21
N TYR A 45 -5.23 -1.24 6.19
CA TYR A 45 -3.81 -1.16 6.47
C TYR A 45 -3.05 -1.13 5.15
N SER A 46 -2.07 -0.25 5.04
CA SER A 46 -1.19 -0.18 3.87
C SER A 46 0.27 -0.17 4.29
N TRP A 47 1.10 -0.93 3.58
CA TRP A 47 2.55 -0.93 3.73
C TRP A 47 3.25 -1.27 2.42
N CYS A 48 4.56 -1.06 2.42
CA CYS A 48 5.50 -1.39 1.36
C CYS A 48 6.35 -2.57 1.85
N ASP A 49 6.52 -3.63 1.05
CA ASP A 49 7.28 -4.83 1.45
C ASP A 49 8.81 -4.65 1.30
N ASP A 50 9.29 -3.47 1.70
CA ASP A 50 10.69 -3.17 1.94
C ASP A 50 11.07 -3.65 3.36
N LEU A 51 12.12 -4.46 3.47
CA LEU A 51 12.64 -5.01 4.73
C LEU A 51 13.17 -3.93 5.68
N ALA A 52 13.59 -2.77 5.18
CA ALA A 52 14.15 -1.67 5.96
C ALA A 52 13.08 -0.70 6.50
N GLY A 53 11.84 -0.77 6.00
CA GLY A 53 10.85 0.28 6.18
C GLY A 53 9.40 -0.17 6.27
N ARG A 54 9.12 -1.27 7.00
CA ARG A 54 7.74 -1.72 7.30
C ARG A 54 7.00 -0.75 8.23
N ALA A 55 6.75 0.47 7.77
CA ALA A 55 5.77 1.36 8.34
C ALA A 55 4.38 0.92 7.85
N VAL A 56 3.65 0.22 8.71
CA VAL A 56 2.24 -0.09 8.49
C VAL A 56 1.41 1.11 8.94
N GLU A 57 0.61 1.66 8.03
CA GLU A 57 -0.29 2.77 8.34
C GLU A 57 -1.76 2.35 8.19
N HIS A 58 -2.63 2.92 9.02
CA HIS A 58 -4.07 2.66 9.02
C HIS A 58 -4.85 3.84 8.42
N PHE A 59 -5.84 3.54 7.60
CA PHE A 59 -6.67 4.49 6.87
C PHE A 59 -8.14 4.11 6.98
N ARG A 60 -9.04 5.09 6.92
CA ARG A 60 -10.49 4.83 6.88
C ARG A 60 -11.00 4.57 5.46
N ASP A 61 -10.32 5.10 4.47
CA ASP A 61 -10.70 5.03 3.06
C ASP A 61 -9.73 4.14 2.26
N PRO A 62 -10.22 3.24 1.39
CA PRO A 62 -9.36 2.34 0.62
C PRO A 62 -8.53 3.07 -0.43
N THR A 63 -9.06 4.15 -1.02
CA THR A 63 -8.37 4.99 -2.00
C THR A 63 -7.17 5.67 -1.35
N GLU A 64 -7.38 6.22 -0.15
CA GLU A 64 -6.33 6.85 0.63
C GLU A 64 -5.21 5.86 0.98
N ALA A 65 -5.58 4.65 1.41
CA ALA A 65 -4.63 3.59 1.71
C ALA A 65 -3.76 3.20 0.50
N ILE A 66 -4.39 3.02 -0.67
CA ILE A 66 -3.70 2.69 -1.92
C ILE A 66 -2.75 3.83 -2.32
N LEU A 67 -3.23 5.07 -2.33
CA LEU A 67 -2.43 6.23 -2.71
C LEU A 67 -1.25 6.44 -1.75
N ALA A 68 -1.45 6.24 -0.44
CA ALA A 68 -0.37 6.34 0.54
C ALA A 68 0.71 5.30 0.30
N GLY A 69 0.33 4.04 0.04
CA GLY A 69 1.25 2.97 -0.31
C GLY A 69 2.06 3.29 -1.57
N LEU A 70 1.40 3.72 -2.65
CA LEU A 70 2.05 4.12 -3.90
C LEU A 70 3.02 5.30 -3.72
N ARG A 71 2.64 6.32 -2.92
CA ARG A 71 3.53 7.43 -2.59
C ARG A 71 4.79 6.95 -1.86
N ARG A 72 4.67 6.01 -0.93
CA ARG A 72 5.84 5.43 -0.23
C ARG A 72 6.73 4.64 -1.18
N ALA A 73 6.13 3.80 -2.02
CA ALA A 73 6.85 3.04 -3.06
C ALA A 73 7.63 3.96 -4.02
N ARG A 74 7.21 5.22 -4.20
CA ARG A 74 7.94 6.25 -4.96
C ARG A 74 8.94 7.06 -4.15
N ARG A 75 8.80 7.18 -2.82
CA ARG A 75 9.55 8.16 -2.00
C ARG A 75 10.84 7.61 -1.38
N GLN A 76 10.95 6.31 -1.11
CA GLN A 76 12.04 5.78 -0.26
C GLN A 76 13.49 5.85 -0.79
N ASN A 77 13.79 6.21 -2.05
CA ASN A 77 15.20 6.45 -2.45
C ASN A 77 15.82 7.65 -1.72
N LEU A 78 15.03 8.64 -1.30
CA LEU A 78 15.61 9.89 -0.79
C LEU A 78 16.13 9.77 0.65
N GLU A 79 15.72 8.73 1.39
CA GLU A 79 16.17 8.51 2.77
C GLU A 79 17.28 7.45 2.86
N ALA A 80 17.31 6.46 1.96
CA ALA A 80 18.39 5.47 1.88
C ALA A 80 19.74 6.09 1.44
N GLU A 81 19.72 7.18 0.67
CA GLU A 81 20.93 7.95 0.28
C GLU A 81 21.40 8.94 1.36
N ARG A 82 20.69 9.07 2.48
CA ARG A 82 20.98 10.04 3.55
C ARG A 82 21.62 9.44 4.80
N THR A 83 22.18 8.23 4.72
CA THR A 83 23.09 7.73 5.75
C THR A 83 24.52 8.07 5.33
N PRO A 84 25.14 9.16 5.84
CA PRO A 84 26.57 9.32 5.65
C PRO A 84 27.26 8.22 6.44
N ASP A 85 28.09 7.43 5.76
CA ASP A 85 29.07 6.54 6.37
C ASP A 85 29.80 7.33 7.47
N ARG A 86 29.80 6.76 8.67
CA ARG A 86 30.40 7.37 9.85
C ARG A 86 31.73 6.70 10.17
#